data_AF-S2E7T3-F1
#
_entry.id   AF-S2E7T3-F1
#
_cell.length_a   1.000
_cell.length_b   1.000
_cell.length_c   1.000
_cell.angle_alpha   90.00
_cell.angle_beta   90.00
_cell.angle_gamma   90.00
#
_symmetry.space_group_name_H-M   'P 1'
#
loop_
_entity.id
_entity.type
_entity.pdbx_description
1 polymer ?
#
loop_
_entity_poly.entity_id
_entity_poly.type
_entity_poly.pdbx_seq_one_letter_code
_entity_poly.pdbx_strand_id
1 'polypeptide(L)'
;MKQMNAWLCASLILVAVAISSCEQEEEMPAPPMMEEPDDSFYATALGGETMVQDPLNSSQMIEQGFLNLRTVVINTVTTIATNEGGRYDDLQPYFSVLLAEVGRDETSGLNMLVMDFTEFLAEATGAKNFEYSGLNMAAAHDPSRNSRMNGLINNADYDLFVQAVVEGAAQAGITSNEVLGPVGDLLESVRQPIVQRTDGEMLNLYTRLGGSGLVADPDNEGELIEAGYIPLRAVVTETVLVIATNNGGTYDDLLPYFSVLLAEVGANDFSGFETLVGDFSDFLASNIGSQNIQYTGLNMADAHNPQVNSRMTGLITEADYDLFVGAVVEAALNLSVPESIIQEFGGLLLSEGLRDAIVQG
;
A
#
# COMPACT_ATOMS: atom_id res chain seq x y z
N MET A 1 -37.91 -97.96 24.79
CA MET A 1 -38.44 -98.71 23.62
C MET A 1 -38.89 -97.70 22.58
N LYS A 2 -38.29 -97.77 21.37
CA LYS A 2 -38.75 -97.37 20.01
C LYS A 2 -39.73 -96.19 19.86
N GLN A 3 -39.69 -95.28 18.88
CA GLN A 3 -38.88 -94.93 17.70
C GLN A 3 -39.48 -93.59 17.19
N MET A 4 -38.68 -92.57 16.87
CA MET A 4 -38.41 -92.00 15.53
C MET A 4 -39.57 -91.35 14.73
N ASN A 5 -39.26 -90.13 14.22
CA ASN A 5 -39.61 -89.52 12.91
C ASN A 5 -40.97 -88.81 12.76
N ALA A 6 -41.17 -87.74 11.96
CA ALA A 6 -40.31 -86.79 11.23
C ALA A 6 -41.22 -85.67 10.62
N TRP A 7 -40.64 -84.48 10.41
CA TRP A 7 -40.80 -83.57 9.26
C TRP A 7 -42.17 -82.99 8.79
N LEU A 8 -42.20 -81.64 8.79
CA LEU A 8 -42.47 -80.69 7.69
C LEU A 8 -43.85 -80.03 7.43
N CYS A 9 -43.79 -78.68 7.48
CA CYS A 9 -44.32 -77.65 6.56
C CYS A 9 -45.83 -77.36 6.38
N ALA A 10 -46.17 -76.14 6.84
CA ALA A 10 -46.53 -74.97 6.01
C ALA A 10 -48.00 -74.50 5.93
N SER A 11 -48.11 -73.19 6.20
CA SER A 11 -49.03 -72.20 5.63
C SER A 11 -50.45 -72.08 6.18
N LEU A 12 -50.69 -70.99 6.92
CA LEU A 12 -52.01 -70.38 7.02
C LEU A 12 -51.89 -68.86 6.94
N ILE A 13 -52.39 -68.33 5.82
CA ILE A 13 -52.72 -66.92 5.60
C ILE A 13 -54.00 -66.64 6.37
N LEU A 14 -54.04 -65.56 7.15
CA LEU A 14 -55.29 -65.00 7.64
C LEU A 14 -55.19 -63.48 7.69
N VAL A 15 -55.96 -62.87 6.78
CA VAL A 15 -56.30 -61.45 6.74
C VAL A 15 -57.29 -61.17 7.86
N ALA A 16 -57.05 -60.14 8.66
CA ALA A 16 -58.06 -59.52 9.49
C ALA A 16 -57.87 -58.00 9.47
N VAL A 17 -58.88 -57.31 8.93
CA VAL A 17 -59.08 -55.87 9.05
C VAL A 17 -59.64 -55.59 10.43
N ALA A 18 -59.04 -54.67 11.19
CA ALA A 18 -59.67 -54.01 12.31
C ALA A 18 -59.28 -52.53 12.33
N ILE A 19 -60.29 -51.68 12.53
CA ILE A 19 -60.26 -50.23 12.47
C ILE A 19 -60.10 -49.65 13.88
N SER A 20 -59.15 -48.73 14.00
CA SER A 20 -59.13 -47.50 14.80
C SER A 20 -59.29 -47.56 16.34
N SER A 21 -58.15 -47.34 17.01
CA SER A 21 -58.06 -46.60 18.27
C SER A 21 -56.88 -45.63 18.12
N CYS A 22 -57.12 -44.32 18.24
CA CYS A 22 -56.06 -43.31 18.21
C CYS A 22 -55.25 -43.39 19.50
N GLU A 23 -53.98 -43.81 19.41
CA GLU A 23 -52.96 -43.39 20.36
C GLU A 23 -52.23 -42.19 19.74
N GLN A 24 -52.06 -41.16 20.56
CA GLN A 24 -51.33 -39.96 20.22
C GLN A 24 -49.86 -40.36 20.05
N GLU A 25 -49.37 -40.39 18.81
CA GLU A 25 -47.94 -40.54 18.55
C GLU A 25 -47.27 -39.28 19.08
N GLU A 26 -46.58 -39.40 20.22
CA GLU A 26 -45.59 -38.41 20.64
C GLU A 26 -44.56 -38.33 19.51
N GLU A 27 -44.48 -37.17 18.84
CA GLU A 27 -43.36 -36.84 17.96
C GLU A 27 -42.08 -37.03 18.76
N MET A 28 -41.36 -38.11 18.48
CA MET A 28 -40.01 -38.28 19.00
C MET A 28 -39.21 -37.04 18.58
N PRO A 29 -38.52 -36.34 19.51
CA PRO A 29 -37.65 -35.25 19.13
C PRO A 29 -36.66 -35.80 18.12
N ALA A 30 -36.56 -35.13 16.96
CA ALA A 30 -35.53 -35.46 15.98
C ALA A 30 -34.18 -35.52 16.71
N PRO A 31 -33.35 -36.55 16.48
CA PRO A 31 -32.03 -36.60 17.08
C PRO A 31 -31.32 -35.29 16.75
N PRO A 32 -30.58 -34.68 17.70
CA PRO A 32 -29.83 -33.46 17.42
C PRO A 32 -28.99 -33.74 16.17
N MET A 33 -29.16 -32.90 15.13
CA MET A 33 -28.24 -32.92 14.00
C MET A 33 -26.85 -32.77 14.59
N MET A 34 -26.05 -33.84 14.58
CA MET A 34 -24.62 -33.69 14.75
C MET A 34 -24.19 -32.87 13.54
N GLU A 35 -23.73 -31.65 13.78
CA GLU A 35 -23.03 -30.90 12.76
C GLU A 35 -21.90 -31.77 12.24
N GLU A 36 -21.81 -31.90 10.92
CA GLU A 36 -20.70 -32.64 10.31
C GLU A 36 -19.39 -32.01 10.79
N PRO A 37 -18.34 -32.82 11.07
CA PRO A 37 -17.04 -32.29 11.47
C PRO A 37 -16.59 -31.22 10.49
N ASP A 38 -16.15 -30.08 11.03
CA ASP A 38 -15.58 -29.01 10.21
C ASP A 38 -14.16 -29.39 9.82
N ASP A 39 -14.00 -29.86 8.59
CA ASP A 39 -12.72 -30.26 8.01
C ASP A 39 -11.98 -29.09 7.32
N SER A 40 -12.44 -27.84 7.51
CA SER A 40 -11.77 -26.66 6.95
C SER A 40 -10.34 -26.52 7.48
N PHE A 41 -9.51 -25.81 6.71
CA PHE A 41 -8.15 -25.47 7.15
C PHE A 41 -8.18 -24.62 8.43
N TYR A 42 -9.15 -23.71 8.52
CA TYR A 42 -9.39 -22.89 9.69
C TYR A 42 -9.64 -23.75 10.94
N ALA A 43 -10.55 -24.73 10.84
CA ALA A 43 -10.89 -25.61 11.96
C ALA A 43 -9.74 -26.55 12.36
N THR A 44 -9.07 -27.17 11.38
CA THR A 44 -8.14 -28.28 11.63
C THR A 44 -6.69 -27.86 11.86
N ALA A 45 -6.24 -26.79 11.21
CA ALA A 45 -4.84 -26.37 11.23
C ALA A 45 -4.59 -25.08 12.03
N LEU A 46 -5.58 -24.19 12.14
CA LEU A 46 -5.44 -22.89 12.79
C LEU A 46 -6.02 -22.84 14.21
N GLY A 47 -6.73 -23.89 14.65
CA GLY A 47 -7.35 -23.99 15.98
C GLY A 47 -8.84 -23.65 16.00
N GLY A 48 -9.40 -23.26 14.85
CA GLY A 48 -10.83 -23.08 14.63
C GLY A 48 -11.51 -22.12 15.58
N GLU A 49 -12.77 -22.41 15.87
CA GLU A 49 -13.68 -21.62 16.71
C GLU A 49 -13.38 -21.75 18.22
N THR A 50 -12.25 -22.36 18.60
CA THR A 50 -11.86 -22.46 20.01
C THR A 50 -11.66 -21.07 20.58
N MET A 51 -12.50 -20.66 21.53
CA MET A 51 -12.42 -19.32 22.12
C MET A 51 -11.26 -19.21 23.10
N VAL A 52 -10.40 -18.23 22.88
CA VAL A 52 -9.27 -17.87 23.73
C VAL A 52 -9.30 -16.40 24.09
N GLN A 53 -8.53 -16.01 25.12
CA GLN A 53 -8.43 -14.62 25.53
C GLN A 53 -7.75 -13.79 24.43
N ASP A 54 -8.36 -12.67 24.00
CA ASP A 54 -7.70 -11.75 23.08
C ASP A 54 -6.56 -11.01 23.82
N PRO A 55 -5.28 -11.15 23.40
CA PRO A 55 -4.15 -10.46 24.03
C PRO A 55 -4.16 -8.95 23.79
N LEU A 56 -4.81 -8.47 22.72
CA LEU A 56 -4.96 -7.04 22.41
C LEU A 56 -6.21 -6.44 23.07
N ASN A 57 -7.20 -7.27 23.41
CA ASN A 57 -8.43 -6.87 24.09
C ASN A 57 -8.75 -7.84 25.25
N SER A 58 -8.10 -7.64 26.39
CA SER A 58 -8.20 -8.55 27.56
C SER A 58 -9.60 -8.71 28.17
N SER A 59 -10.59 -7.95 27.72
CA SER A 59 -12.01 -8.08 28.09
C SER A 59 -12.83 -8.93 27.12
N GLN A 60 -12.25 -9.39 26.01
CA GLN A 60 -12.93 -10.09 24.93
C GLN A 60 -12.29 -11.46 24.67
N MET A 61 -13.13 -12.41 24.28
CA MET A 61 -12.68 -13.70 23.76
C MET A 61 -12.65 -13.62 22.24
N ILE A 62 -11.74 -14.37 21.63
CA ILE A 62 -11.54 -14.45 20.19
C ILE A 62 -11.34 -15.90 19.76
N GLU A 63 -11.73 -16.25 18.54
CA GLU A 63 -11.44 -17.57 17.98
C GLU A 63 -9.93 -17.76 17.81
N GLN A 64 -9.41 -18.93 18.20
CA GLN A 64 -7.99 -19.26 18.12
C GLN A 64 -7.48 -19.21 16.68
N GLY A 65 -8.30 -19.63 15.71
CA GLY A 65 -8.00 -19.52 14.28
C GLY A 65 -7.76 -18.08 13.85
N PHE A 66 -8.70 -17.20 14.15
CA PHE A 66 -8.61 -15.77 13.83
C PHE A 66 -7.42 -15.11 14.54
N LEU A 67 -7.16 -15.44 15.81
CA LEU A 67 -6.01 -14.89 16.54
C LEU A 67 -4.68 -15.27 15.87
N ASN A 68 -4.55 -16.52 15.42
CA ASN A 68 -3.34 -16.99 14.73
C ASN A 68 -3.15 -16.25 13.41
N LEU A 69 -4.19 -16.11 12.59
CA LEU A 69 -4.16 -15.33 11.34
C LEU A 69 -3.81 -13.86 11.61
N ARG A 70 -4.46 -13.22 12.59
CA ARG A 70 -4.19 -11.82 12.96
C ARG A 70 -2.73 -11.61 13.37
N THR A 71 -2.17 -12.57 14.10
CA THR A 71 -0.76 -12.53 14.52
C THR A 71 0.18 -12.59 13.31
N VAL A 72 -0.07 -13.48 12.36
CA VAL A 72 0.71 -13.55 11.10
C VAL A 72 0.62 -12.24 10.32
N VAL A 73 -0.58 -11.69 10.18
CA VAL A 73 -0.81 -10.43 9.47
C VAL A 73 -0.08 -9.26 10.13
N ILE A 74 -0.19 -9.11 11.45
CA ILE A 74 0.53 -8.07 12.20
C ILE A 74 2.05 -8.21 12.00
N ASN A 75 2.60 -9.41 12.12
CA ASN A 75 4.03 -9.64 11.93
C ASN A 75 4.46 -9.36 10.49
N THR A 76 3.63 -9.70 9.50
CA THR A 76 3.88 -9.42 8.08
C THR A 76 3.98 -7.92 7.84
N VAL A 77 2.98 -7.16 8.27
CA VAL A 77 2.96 -5.70 8.11
C VAL A 77 4.12 -5.06 8.86
N THR A 78 4.42 -5.55 10.07
CA THR A 78 5.56 -5.06 10.87
C THR A 78 6.91 -5.36 10.21
N THR A 79 7.06 -6.53 9.60
CA THR A 79 8.27 -6.94 8.87
C THR A 79 8.50 -6.04 7.67
N ILE A 80 7.46 -5.76 6.89
CA ILE A 80 7.53 -4.82 5.77
C ILE A 80 7.83 -3.41 6.28
N ALA A 81 7.12 -2.92 7.30
CA ALA A 81 7.28 -1.56 7.80
C ALA A 81 8.65 -1.29 8.45
N THR A 82 9.17 -2.27 9.19
CA THR A 82 10.51 -2.16 9.80
C THR A 82 11.60 -2.22 8.75
N ASN A 83 11.37 -2.99 7.67
CA ASN A 83 12.25 -3.09 6.52
C ASN A 83 13.72 -3.31 6.90
N GLU A 84 13.96 -4.23 7.83
CA GLU A 84 15.30 -4.43 8.39
C GLU A 84 16.30 -4.80 7.27
N GLY A 85 17.37 -4.01 7.16
CA GLY A 85 18.41 -4.21 6.16
C GLY A 85 17.98 -3.94 4.71
N GLY A 86 16.84 -3.28 4.48
CA GLY A 86 16.34 -2.90 3.15
C GLY A 86 15.76 -4.06 2.33
N ARG A 87 15.46 -5.20 2.97
CA ARG A 87 14.97 -6.40 2.29
C ARG A 87 13.63 -6.19 1.56
N TYR A 88 12.83 -5.25 2.04
CA TYR A 88 11.49 -4.92 1.55
C TYR A 88 11.42 -3.48 1.01
N ASP A 89 12.54 -2.92 0.57
CA ASP A 89 12.63 -1.57 -0.06
C ASP A 89 11.61 -1.43 -1.20
N ASP A 90 11.50 -2.45 -2.05
CA ASP A 90 10.58 -2.46 -3.20
C ASP A 90 9.09 -2.50 -2.80
N LEU A 91 8.78 -2.88 -1.56
CA LEU A 91 7.41 -2.85 -1.05
C LEU A 91 7.04 -1.51 -0.41
N GLN A 92 8.01 -0.74 0.09
CA GLN A 92 7.75 0.51 0.83
C GLN A 92 6.83 1.48 0.07
N PRO A 93 6.99 1.71 -1.26
CA PRO A 93 6.15 2.65 -1.98
C PRO A 93 4.66 2.35 -1.86
N TYR A 94 4.25 1.08 -1.81
CA TYR A 94 2.84 0.68 -1.73
C TYR A 94 2.21 0.96 -0.36
N PHE A 95 3.03 1.15 0.69
CA PHE A 95 2.59 1.38 2.05
C PHE A 95 2.80 2.84 2.51
N SER A 96 3.12 3.77 1.60
CA SER A 96 3.47 5.16 1.95
C SER A 96 2.45 5.84 2.87
N VAL A 97 1.15 5.73 2.56
CA VAL A 97 0.06 6.29 3.39
C VAL A 97 0.06 5.67 4.78
N LEU A 98 0.13 4.34 4.84
CA LEU A 98 0.11 3.61 6.12
C LEU A 98 1.32 3.98 6.99
N LEU A 99 2.50 4.04 6.39
CA LEU A 99 3.74 4.39 7.10
C LEU A 99 3.70 5.83 7.61
N ALA A 100 3.13 6.76 6.84
CA ALA A 100 2.96 8.14 7.26
C ALA A 100 1.94 8.32 8.39
N GLU A 101 0.87 7.51 8.43
CA GLU A 101 -0.08 7.47 9.55
C GLU A 101 0.59 6.91 10.81
N VAL A 102 1.25 5.75 10.71
CA VAL A 102 1.92 5.10 11.83
C VAL A 102 3.04 5.99 12.40
N GLY A 103 3.82 6.65 11.55
CA GLY A 103 4.86 7.60 11.98
C GLY A 103 4.32 8.82 12.74
N ARG A 104 3.01 9.10 12.66
CA ARG A 104 2.30 10.15 13.41
C ARG A 104 1.47 9.60 14.57
N ASP A 105 1.72 8.36 14.98
CA ASP A 105 0.94 7.63 16.00
C ASP A 105 -0.56 7.44 15.65
N GLU A 106 -0.92 7.54 14.37
CA GLU A 106 -2.27 7.30 13.87
C GLU A 106 -2.41 5.84 13.41
N THR A 107 -3.04 4.99 14.22
CA THR A 107 -3.09 3.52 13.97
C THR A 107 -4.41 3.02 13.38
N SER A 108 -5.37 3.91 13.08
CA SER A 108 -6.67 3.50 12.54
C SER A 108 -6.56 2.77 11.20
N GLY A 109 -5.74 3.27 10.27
CA GLY A 109 -5.51 2.63 8.97
C GLY A 109 -4.77 1.30 9.10
N LEU A 110 -3.82 1.19 10.02
CA LEU A 110 -3.14 -0.08 10.35
C LEU A 110 -4.13 -1.11 10.89
N ASN A 111 -4.96 -0.71 11.85
CA ASN A 111 -5.95 -1.60 12.45
C ASN A 111 -6.97 -2.07 11.39
N MET A 112 -7.40 -1.20 10.48
CA MET A 112 -8.28 -1.55 9.37
C MET A 112 -7.61 -2.56 8.43
N LEU A 113 -6.37 -2.31 8.00
CA LEU A 113 -5.62 -3.23 7.15
C LEU A 113 -5.47 -4.62 7.80
N VAL A 114 -5.08 -4.65 9.08
CA VAL A 114 -4.90 -5.90 9.82
C VAL A 114 -6.23 -6.65 9.91
N MET A 115 -7.33 -5.96 10.22
CA MET A 115 -8.65 -6.58 10.32
C MET A 115 -9.13 -7.12 8.97
N ASP A 116 -9.17 -6.28 7.93
CA ASP A 116 -9.64 -6.66 6.60
C ASP A 116 -8.85 -7.85 6.03
N PHE A 117 -7.52 -7.83 6.19
CA PHE A 117 -6.68 -8.93 5.71
C PHE A 117 -6.88 -10.21 6.54
N THR A 118 -7.07 -10.08 7.86
CA THR A 118 -7.36 -11.24 8.71
C THR A 118 -8.71 -11.86 8.38
N GLU A 119 -9.75 -11.05 8.17
CA GLU A 119 -11.09 -11.51 7.78
C GLU A 119 -11.08 -12.20 6.41
N PHE A 120 -10.34 -11.63 5.44
CA PHE A 120 -10.11 -12.27 4.14
C PHE A 120 -9.50 -13.67 4.29
N LEU A 121 -8.44 -13.80 5.09
CA LEU A 121 -7.81 -15.10 5.32
C LEU A 121 -8.72 -16.05 6.09
N ALA A 122 -9.48 -15.57 7.07
CA ALA A 122 -10.40 -16.38 7.87
C ALA A 122 -11.51 -16.96 6.98
N GLU A 123 -12.19 -16.13 6.19
CA GLU A 123 -13.21 -16.58 5.23
C GLU A 123 -12.60 -17.58 4.25
N ALA A 124 -11.46 -17.25 3.64
CA ALA A 124 -10.87 -18.09 2.61
C ALA A 124 -10.29 -19.42 3.13
N THR A 125 -10.00 -19.52 4.43
CA THR A 125 -9.60 -20.77 5.09
C THR A 125 -10.78 -21.58 5.62
N GLY A 126 -12.01 -21.09 5.44
CA GLY A 126 -13.26 -21.80 5.73
C GLY A 126 -13.91 -21.45 7.06
N ALA A 127 -13.52 -20.34 7.70
CA ALA A 127 -14.21 -19.87 8.90
C ALA A 127 -15.67 -19.51 8.58
N LYS A 128 -16.60 -19.86 9.48
CA LYS A 128 -18.05 -19.65 9.28
C LYS A 128 -18.56 -18.32 9.82
N ASN A 129 -17.81 -17.71 10.75
CA ASN A 129 -18.22 -16.52 11.50
C ASN A 129 -17.60 -15.22 10.98
N PHE A 130 -16.86 -15.29 9.86
CA PHE A 130 -16.18 -14.14 9.25
C PHE A 130 -16.53 -14.05 7.77
N GLU A 131 -16.76 -12.84 7.30
CA GLU A 131 -17.05 -12.52 5.90
C GLU A 131 -16.23 -11.27 5.54
N TYR A 132 -15.42 -11.38 4.49
CA TYR A 132 -14.68 -10.26 3.96
C TYR A 132 -15.61 -9.32 3.21
N SER A 133 -15.75 -8.11 3.74
CA SER A 133 -16.63 -7.08 3.18
C SER A 133 -15.88 -6.01 2.36
N GLY A 134 -14.56 -6.15 2.22
CA GLY A 134 -13.70 -5.18 1.55
C GLY A 134 -13.83 -5.19 0.02
N LEU A 135 -12.99 -4.37 -0.62
CA LEU A 135 -12.89 -4.33 -2.08
C LEU A 135 -12.43 -5.69 -2.62
N ASN A 136 -12.96 -6.12 -3.76
CA ASN A 136 -12.40 -7.30 -4.43
C ASN A 136 -10.90 -7.09 -4.72
N MET A 137 -10.13 -8.17 -4.80
CA MET A 137 -8.67 -8.13 -4.90
C MET A 137 -8.14 -7.27 -6.06
N ALA A 138 -8.87 -7.17 -7.17
CA ALA A 138 -8.48 -6.27 -8.26
C ALA A 138 -8.67 -4.79 -7.88
N ALA A 139 -9.84 -4.44 -7.34
CA ALA A 139 -10.13 -3.08 -6.91
C ALA A 139 -9.28 -2.64 -5.70
N ALA A 140 -8.98 -3.56 -4.79
CA ALA A 140 -8.19 -3.29 -3.60
C ALA A 140 -6.74 -2.89 -3.96
N HIS A 141 -6.21 -3.39 -5.09
CA HIS A 141 -4.82 -3.19 -5.53
C HIS A 141 -4.71 -2.27 -6.77
N ASP A 142 -5.78 -1.57 -7.13
CA ASP A 142 -5.84 -0.59 -8.22
C ASP A 142 -5.85 0.84 -7.63
N PRO A 143 -4.77 1.64 -7.81
CA PRO A 143 -4.68 3.01 -7.29
C PRO A 143 -5.82 3.94 -7.74
N SER A 144 -6.44 3.67 -8.89
CA SER A 144 -7.58 4.46 -9.38
C SER A 144 -8.88 4.20 -8.59
N ARG A 145 -8.91 3.11 -7.81
CA ARG A 145 -10.07 2.65 -7.05
C ARG A 145 -9.83 2.61 -5.54
N ASN A 146 -8.57 2.48 -5.13
CA ASN A 146 -8.14 2.53 -3.75
C ASN A 146 -7.02 3.56 -3.59
N SER A 147 -7.35 4.73 -3.06
CA SER A 147 -6.40 5.82 -2.86
C SER A 147 -5.29 5.51 -1.85
N ARG A 148 -5.39 4.40 -1.11
CA ARG A 148 -4.34 3.93 -0.20
C ARG A 148 -3.30 3.04 -0.88
N MET A 149 -3.57 2.60 -2.11
CA MET A 149 -2.60 1.88 -2.92
C MET A 149 -1.84 2.84 -3.82
N ASN A 150 -0.52 2.73 -3.75
CA ASN A 150 0.37 3.60 -4.49
C ASN A 150 1.17 2.80 -5.53
N GLY A 151 0.59 2.67 -6.72
CA GLY A 151 1.15 1.91 -7.84
C GLY A 151 0.47 0.55 -8.08
N LEU A 152 0.65 0.03 -9.29
CA LEU A 152 0.20 -1.30 -9.68
C LEU A 152 1.30 -2.33 -9.36
N ILE A 153 0.90 -3.52 -8.94
CA ILE A 153 1.78 -4.60 -8.48
C ILE A 153 2.21 -5.50 -9.64
N ASN A 154 3.48 -5.88 -9.74
CA ASN A 154 3.98 -6.92 -10.66
C ASN A 154 4.26 -8.24 -9.92
N ASN A 155 4.73 -9.29 -10.62
CA ASN A 155 5.00 -10.57 -9.97
C ASN A 155 6.13 -10.52 -8.95
N ALA A 156 7.18 -9.72 -9.19
CA ALA A 156 8.31 -9.61 -8.29
C ALA A 156 7.91 -8.97 -6.95
N ASP A 157 7.08 -7.92 -6.99
CA ASP A 157 6.53 -7.31 -5.77
C ASP A 157 5.66 -8.33 -5.01
N TYR A 158 4.82 -9.08 -5.72
CA TYR A 158 3.94 -10.07 -5.11
C TYR A 158 4.74 -11.21 -4.46
N ASP A 159 5.78 -11.71 -5.13
CA ASP A 159 6.69 -12.72 -4.59
C ASP A 159 7.41 -12.21 -3.33
N LEU A 160 7.78 -10.93 -3.31
CA LEU A 160 8.40 -10.30 -2.15
C LEU A 160 7.41 -10.15 -0.99
N PHE A 161 6.15 -9.85 -1.27
CA PHE A 161 5.07 -9.85 -0.28
C PHE A 161 4.83 -11.25 0.31
N VAL A 162 4.76 -12.30 -0.52
CA VAL A 162 4.62 -13.68 -0.05
C VAL A 162 5.79 -14.08 0.86
N GLN A 163 7.01 -13.65 0.54
CA GLN A 163 8.16 -13.85 1.43
C GLN A 163 7.98 -13.17 2.79
N ALA A 164 7.43 -11.94 2.82
CA ALA A 164 7.13 -11.26 4.07
C ALA A 164 6.07 -12.00 4.91
N VAL A 165 5.07 -12.61 4.26
CA VAL A 165 4.05 -13.43 4.94
C VAL A 165 4.70 -14.66 5.59
N VAL A 166 5.58 -15.36 4.87
CA VAL A 166 6.30 -16.53 5.41
C VAL A 166 7.17 -16.13 6.61
N GLU A 167 7.86 -15.00 6.52
CA GLU A 167 8.67 -14.47 7.63
C GLU A 167 7.79 -14.08 8.83
N GLY A 168 6.67 -13.39 8.61
CA GLY A 168 5.72 -13.02 9.65
C GLY A 168 5.10 -14.24 10.35
N ALA A 169 4.82 -15.31 9.59
CA ALA A 169 4.36 -16.57 10.14
C ALA A 169 5.43 -17.28 10.97
N ALA A 170 6.68 -17.29 10.52
CA ALA A 170 7.80 -17.84 11.28
C ALA A 170 8.00 -17.10 12.62
N GLN A 171 7.86 -15.77 12.64
CA GLN A 171 7.88 -14.97 13.87
C GLN A 171 6.74 -15.31 14.83
N ALA A 172 5.58 -15.75 14.31
CA ALA A 172 4.47 -16.27 15.09
C ALA A 172 4.68 -17.73 15.57
N GLY A 173 5.83 -18.35 15.25
CA GLY A 173 6.12 -19.75 15.56
C GLY A 173 5.47 -20.75 14.60
N ILE A 174 4.79 -20.28 13.55
CA ILE A 174 4.13 -21.10 12.54
C ILE A 174 5.16 -21.41 11.45
N THR A 175 5.82 -22.56 11.58
CA THR A 175 6.89 -23.00 10.66
C THR A 175 6.60 -24.33 9.97
N SER A 176 5.45 -24.95 10.27
CA SER A 176 5.05 -26.21 9.65
C SER A 176 4.62 -25.99 8.20
N ASN A 177 5.18 -26.79 7.28
CA ASN A 177 4.75 -26.80 5.87
C ASN A 177 3.30 -27.24 5.69
N GLU A 178 2.72 -27.97 6.66
CA GLU A 178 1.30 -28.33 6.64
C GLU A 178 0.38 -27.10 6.81
N VAL A 179 0.92 -26.00 7.37
CA VAL A 179 0.20 -24.73 7.51
C VAL A 179 0.64 -23.73 6.45
N LEU A 180 1.96 -23.57 6.25
CA LEU A 180 2.50 -22.59 5.30
C LEU A 180 2.19 -22.93 3.84
N GLY A 181 2.14 -24.22 3.48
CA GLY A 181 1.81 -24.66 2.13
C GLY A 181 0.40 -24.21 1.70
N PRO A 182 -0.66 -24.61 2.42
CA PRO A 182 -2.02 -24.17 2.10
C PRO A 182 -2.23 -22.65 2.14
N VAL A 183 -1.57 -21.93 3.05
CA VAL A 183 -1.59 -20.46 3.05
C VAL A 183 -0.94 -19.89 1.80
N GLY A 184 0.19 -20.45 1.37
CA GLY A 184 0.83 -20.09 0.10
C GLY A 184 -0.10 -20.35 -1.10
N ASP A 185 -0.72 -21.53 -1.17
CA ASP A 185 -1.68 -21.87 -2.23
C ASP A 185 -2.87 -20.90 -2.25
N LEU A 186 -3.36 -20.48 -1.08
CA LEU A 186 -4.41 -19.48 -0.95
C LEU A 186 -3.97 -18.13 -1.53
N LEU A 187 -2.78 -17.64 -1.15
CA LEU A 187 -2.25 -16.38 -1.71
C LEU A 187 -2.10 -16.49 -3.22
N GLU A 188 -1.50 -17.58 -3.72
CA GLU A 188 -1.35 -17.82 -5.16
C GLU A 188 -2.70 -17.83 -5.91
N SER A 189 -3.79 -18.29 -5.28
CA SER A 189 -5.12 -18.28 -5.89
C SER A 189 -5.64 -16.87 -6.20
N VAL A 190 -5.16 -15.84 -5.49
CA VAL A 190 -5.54 -14.43 -5.69
C VAL A 190 -4.47 -13.59 -6.39
N ARG A 191 -3.35 -14.18 -6.83
CA ARG A 191 -2.30 -13.46 -7.55
C ARG A 191 -2.84 -12.73 -8.79
N GLN A 192 -3.61 -13.44 -9.62
CA GLN A 192 -4.10 -12.91 -10.91
C GLN A 192 -4.84 -11.56 -10.82
N PRO A 193 -5.82 -11.37 -9.91
CA PRO A 193 -6.46 -10.07 -9.76
C PRO A 193 -5.55 -8.99 -9.14
N ILE A 194 -4.50 -9.37 -8.40
CA ILE A 194 -3.61 -8.42 -7.70
C ILE A 194 -2.49 -7.91 -8.61
N VAL A 195 -1.89 -8.80 -9.41
CA VAL A 195 -0.79 -8.47 -10.31
C VAL A 195 -1.34 -7.78 -11.57
N GLN A 196 -1.17 -6.46 -11.62
CA GLN A 196 -1.75 -5.57 -12.64
C GLN A 196 -0.70 -4.76 -13.42
N ARG A 197 0.57 -4.81 -13.00
CA ARG A 197 1.71 -4.19 -13.68
C ARG A 197 2.52 -5.26 -14.43
N THR A 198 3.06 -4.87 -15.58
CA THR A 198 3.87 -5.78 -16.39
C THR A 198 5.21 -6.09 -15.71
N ASP A 199 5.68 -7.34 -15.81
CA ASP A 199 6.99 -7.71 -15.28
C ASP A 199 8.11 -6.95 -16.00
N GLY A 200 9.09 -6.49 -15.23
CA GLY A 200 10.22 -5.69 -15.72
C GLY A 200 9.91 -4.20 -15.92
N GLU A 201 8.64 -3.79 -15.79
CA GLU A 201 8.27 -2.37 -15.73
C GLU A 201 8.58 -1.84 -14.33
N MET A 202 9.39 -0.77 -14.23
CA MET A 202 9.65 -0.11 -12.94
C MET A 202 8.49 0.80 -12.55
N LEU A 203 8.35 1.06 -11.25
CA LEU A 203 7.42 2.08 -10.79
C LEU A 203 7.93 3.43 -11.31
N ASN A 204 7.02 4.29 -11.74
CA ASN A 204 7.41 5.66 -12.06
C ASN A 204 7.98 6.34 -10.80
N LEU A 205 8.84 7.34 -11.00
CA LEU A 205 9.53 8.01 -9.91
C LEU A 205 8.55 8.65 -8.91
N TYR A 206 7.42 9.22 -9.37
CA TYR A 206 6.42 9.78 -8.46
C TYR A 206 5.88 8.75 -7.47
N THR A 207 5.52 7.56 -7.96
CA THR A 207 5.06 6.45 -7.13
C THR A 207 6.12 6.02 -6.14
N ARG A 208 7.40 5.89 -6.57
CA ARG A 208 8.49 5.52 -5.65
C ARG A 208 8.75 6.57 -4.56
N LEU A 209 8.41 7.84 -4.80
CA LEU A 209 8.50 8.91 -3.81
C LEU A 209 7.34 8.91 -2.80
N GLY A 210 6.37 7.99 -2.94
CA GLY A 210 5.18 7.88 -2.09
C GLY A 210 3.87 8.12 -2.84
N GLY A 211 3.96 8.64 -4.07
CA GLY A 211 2.90 8.88 -5.04
C GLY A 211 1.63 9.53 -4.51
N SER A 212 0.46 9.16 -5.06
CA SER A 212 -0.79 9.93 -4.92
C SER A 212 -1.56 9.67 -3.62
N GLY A 213 -1.03 8.84 -2.73
CA GLY A 213 -1.64 8.60 -1.42
C GLY A 213 -1.64 9.88 -0.60
N LEU A 214 -2.80 10.27 -0.06
CA LEU A 214 -2.92 11.49 0.73
C LEU A 214 -2.45 11.26 2.17
N VAL A 215 -1.58 12.16 2.65
CA VAL A 215 -1.04 12.20 4.01
C VAL A 215 -1.13 13.63 4.54
N ALA A 216 -0.99 13.84 5.86
CA ALA A 216 -0.97 15.19 6.41
C ALA A 216 0.19 16.00 5.82
N ASP A 217 -0.10 17.23 5.43
CA ASP A 217 0.92 18.17 4.97
C ASP A 217 1.75 18.65 6.18
N PRO A 218 3.07 18.37 6.22
CA PRO A 218 3.92 18.80 7.33
C PRO A 218 4.09 20.32 7.43
N ASP A 219 3.86 21.05 6.33
CA ASP A 219 4.03 22.50 6.23
C ASP A 219 2.69 23.25 6.36
N ASN A 220 1.56 22.56 6.20
CA ASN A 220 0.21 23.14 6.26
C ASN A 220 -0.71 22.35 7.21
N GLU A 221 -0.78 22.77 8.47
CA GLU A 221 -1.55 22.09 9.50
C GLU A 221 -3.03 21.91 9.13
N GLY A 222 -3.51 20.67 9.15
CA GLY A 222 -4.89 20.32 8.84
C GLY A 222 -5.17 20.09 7.35
N GLU A 223 -4.18 20.27 6.49
CA GLU A 223 -4.27 19.97 5.06
C GLU A 223 -3.71 18.57 4.75
N LEU A 224 -4.22 17.97 3.67
CA LEU A 224 -3.71 16.70 3.14
C LEU A 224 -3.00 16.97 1.82
N ILE A 225 -1.92 16.24 1.58
CA ILE A 225 -1.10 16.32 0.38
C ILE A 225 -0.69 14.94 -0.10
N GLU A 226 -0.40 14.79 -1.39
CA GLU A 226 0.16 13.55 -1.94
C GLU A 226 1.54 13.27 -1.35
N ALA A 227 1.76 12.07 -0.82
CA ALA A 227 3.02 11.69 -0.19
C ALA A 227 4.23 11.85 -1.14
N GLY A 228 4.04 11.58 -2.44
CA GLY A 228 5.05 11.78 -3.48
C GLY A 228 5.44 13.25 -3.71
N TYR A 229 4.59 14.20 -3.35
CA TYR A 229 4.83 15.62 -3.54
C TYR A 229 5.72 16.23 -2.46
N ILE A 230 5.63 15.72 -1.23
CA ILE A 230 6.41 16.22 -0.08
C ILE A 230 7.93 16.26 -0.38
N PRO A 231 8.58 15.17 -0.81
CA PRO A 231 10.01 15.20 -1.09
C PRO A 231 10.37 16.13 -2.27
N LEU A 232 9.48 16.29 -3.26
CA LEU A 232 9.68 17.25 -4.35
C LEU A 232 9.70 18.68 -3.82
N ARG A 233 8.67 19.05 -3.07
CA ARG A 233 8.56 20.39 -2.48
C ARG A 233 9.75 20.69 -1.58
N ALA A 234 10.23 19.71 -0.81
CA ALA A 234 11.40 19.86 0.04
C ALA A 234 12.67 20.14 -0.79
N VAL A 235 12.96 19.34 -1.82
CA VAL A 235 14.15 19.54 -2.68
C VAL A 235 14.08 20.88 -3.42
N VAL A 236 12.91 21.24 -3.95
CA VAL A 236 12.71 22.52 -4.64
C VAL A 236 12.92 23.70 -3.67
N THR A 237 12.33 23.64 -2.48
CA THR A 237 12.50 24.65 -1.43
C THR A 237 13.97 24.82 -1.07
N GLU A 238 14.67 23.71 -0.80
CA GLU A 238 16.09 23.71 -0.46
C GLU A 238 16.96 24.23 -1.61
N THR A 239 16.63 23.90 -2.87
CA THR A 239 17.34 24.42 -4.05
C THR A 239 17.29 25.95 -4.08
N VAL A 240 16.11 26.53 -3.88
CA VAL A 240 15.96 28.00 -3.86
C VAL A 240 16.75 28.61 -2.69
N LEU A 241 16.74 27.97 -1.52
CA LEU A 241 17.51 28.44 -0.34
C LEU A 241 19.02 28.33 -0.54
N VAL A 242 19.51 27.24 -1.12
CA VAL A 242 20.91 27.04 -1.47
C VAL A 242 21.39 28.14 -2.42
N ILE A 243 20.58 28.51 -3.42
CA ILE A 243 20.94 29.63 -4.31
C ILE A 243 20.88 30.97 -3.56
N ALA A 244 19.78 31.24 -2.86
CA ALA A 244 19.51 32.54 -2.24
C ALA A 244 20.46 32.91 -1.10
N THR A 245 20.96 31.92 -0.36
CA THR A 245 21.81 32.14 0.81
C THR A 245 23.31 32.09 0.51
N ASN A 246 23.70 31.71 -0.73
CA ASN A 246 25.10 31.50 -1.13
C ASN A 246 25.84 32.76 -1.60
N ASN A 247 25.62 33.90 -0.93
CA ASN A 247 26.24 35.18 -1.30
C ASN A 247 27.77 35.13 -1.13
N GLY A 248 28.51 35.32 -2.22
CA GLY A 248 29.96 35.20 -2.29
C GLY A 248 30.45 33.78 -2.59
N GLY A 249 29.56 32.89 -3.06
CA GLY A 249 29.83 31.46 -3.24
C GLY A 249 29.55 30.93 -4.64
N THR A 250 29.46 29.61 -4.76
CA THR A 250 29.36 28.85 -6.01
C THR A 250 28.21 29.29 -6.94
N TYR A 251 27.11 29.79 -6.39
CA TYR A 251 25.86 30.09 -7.12
C TYR A 251 25.62 31.58 -7.33
N ASP A 252 26.63 32.43 -7.12
CA ASP A 252 26.52 33.89 -7.27
C ASP A 252 26.00 34.29 -8.67
N ASP A 253 26.42 33.57 -9.71
CA ASP A 253 26.01 33.83 -11.09
C ASP A 253 24.51 33.59 -11.32
N LEU A 254 23.83 32.85 -10.43
CA LEU A 254 22.38 32.64 -10.50
C LEU A 254 21.58 33.77 -9.82
N LEU A 255 22.16 34.49 -8.87
CA LEU A 255 21.46 35.51 -8.06
C LEU A 255 20.74 36.59 -8.88
N PRO A 256 21.26 37.07 -10.03
CA PRO A 256 20.54 38.04 -10.86
C PRO A 256 19.14 37.58 -11.29
N TYR A 257 18.94 36.27 -11.53
CA TYR A 257 17.66 35.69 -11.94
C TYR A 257 16.64 35.62 -10.80
N PHE A 258 17.10 35.69 -9.55
CA PHE A 258 16.25 35.65 -8.35
C PHE A 258 16.03 37.03 -7.71
N SER A 259 16.52 38.11 -8.32
CA SER A 259 16.48 39.45 -7.70
C SER A 259 15.09 39.93 -7.29
N VAL A 260 14.04 39.64 -8.07
CA VAL A 260 12.64 39.94 -7.73
C VAL A 260 12.22 39.14 -6.50
N LEU A 261 12.49 37.84 -6.50
CA LEU A 261 12.16 36.94 -5.40
C LEU A 261 12.85 37.36 -4.10
N LEU A 262 14.15 37.68 -4.17
CA LEU A 262 14.94 38.13 -3.02
C LEU A 262 14.42 39.46 -2.46
N ALA A 263 13.95 40.36 -3.32
CA ALA A 263 13.34 41.61 -2.89
C ALA A 263 11.99 41.40 -2.18
N GLU A 264 11.14 40.49 -2.69
CA GLU A 264 9.87 40.10 -2.06
C GLU A 264 10.11 39.49 -0.67
N VAL A 265 10.99 38.50 -0.58
CA VAL A 265 11.35 37.85 0.70
C VAL A 265 11.95 38.86 1.68
N GLY A 266 12.83 39.76 1.22
CA GLY A 266 13.39 40.84 2.04
C GLY A 266 12.35 41.85 2.55
N ALA A 267 11.22 41.97 1.85
CA ALA A 267 10.05 42.74 2.26
C ALA A 267 9.07 41.95 3.14
N ASN A 268 9.41 40.71 3.52
CA ASN A 268 8.56 39.77 4.25
C ASN A 268 7.28 39.39 3.47
N ASP A 269 7.38 39.32 2.14
CA ASP A 269 6.36 38.81 1.23
C ASP A 269 6.87 37.49 0.61
N PHE A 270 6.21 36.38 0.94
CA PHE A 270 6.60 35.04 0.49
C PHE A 270 5.75 34.52 -0.68
N SER A 271 4.80 35.31 -1.18
CA SER A 271 3.86 34.86 -2.22
C SER A 271 4.57 34.41 -3.51
N GLY A 272 5.61 35.16 -3.94
CA GLY A 272 6.42 34.80 -5.10
C GLY A 272 7.33 33.60 -4.87
N PHE A 273 7.70 33.31 -3.62
CA PHE A 273 8.46 32.13 -3.22
C PHE A 273 7.57 30.88 -3.24
N GLU A 274 6.41 30.97 -2.60
CA GLU A 274 5.40 29.91 -2.58
C GLU A 274 4.97 29.55 -4.01
N THR A 275 4.76 30.56 -4.87
CA THR A 275 4.42 30.33 -6.29
C THR A 275 5.55 29.60 -7.02
N LEU A 276 6.81 30.02 -6.84
CA LEU A 276 7.94 29.36 -7.50
C LEU A 276 8.11 27.91 -7.04
N VAL A 277 8.04 27.68 -5.74
CA VAL A 277 8.17 26.34 -5.15
C VAL A 277 7.02 25.45 -5.62
N GLY A 278 5.78 25.95 -5.62
CA GLY A 278 4.61 25.24 -6.11
C GLY A 278 4.72 24.90 -7.59
N ASP A 279 4.92 25.90 -8.44
CA ASP A 279 5.01 25.72 -9.90
C ASP A 279 6.11 24.75 -10.31
N PHE A 280 7.29 24.84 -9.68
CA PHE A 280 8.39 23.93 -10.01
C PHE A 280 8.13 22.51 -9.48
N SER A 281 7.54 22.37 -8.30
CA SER A 281 7.15 21.06 -7.76
C SER A 281 6.06 20.40 -8.59
N ASP A 282 5.06 21.16 -9.05
CA ASP A 282 4.00 20.70 -9.97
C ASP A 282 4.56 20.27 -11.33
N PHE A 283 5.52 21.04 -11.85
CA PHE A 283 6.26 20.68 -13.06
C PHE A 283 6.96 19.33 -12.89
N LEU A 284 7.71 19.14 -11.79
CA LEU A 284 8.39 17.87 -11.54
C LEU A 284 7.39 16.73 -11.37
N ALA A 285 6.37 16.89 -10.52
CA ALA A 285 5.36 15.88 -10.24
C ALA A 285 4.65 15.40 -11.53
N SER A 286 4.22 16.34 -12.37
CA SER A 286 3.55 16.02 -13.64
C SER A 286 4.45 15.30 -14.66
N ASN A 287 5.77 15.57 -14.64
CA ASN A 287 6.72 14.93 -15.56
C ASN A 287 7.26 13.58 -15.06
N ILE A 288 7.14 13.27 -13.77
CA ILE A 288 7.68 12.03 -13.18
C ILE A 288 6.60 10.99 -12.82
N GLY A 289 5.34 11.26 -13.18
CA GLY A 289 4.26 10.27 -13.15
C GLY A 289 3.08 10.55 -12.22
N SER A 290 2.94 11.76 -11.68
CA SER A 290 1.70 12.12 -10.97
C SER A 290 0.51 12.07 -11.93
N GLN A 291 -0.61 11.53 -11.43
CA GLN A 291 -1.88 11.46 -12.19
C GLN A 291 -2.82 12.62 -11.86
N ASN A 292 -2.61 13.28 -10.71
CA ASN A 292 -3.52 14.28 -10.17
C ASN A 292 -2.93 15.69 -10.22
N ILE A 293 -1.61 15.82 -10.38
CA ILE A 293 -0.92 17.10 -10.42
C ILE A 293 -0.56 17.45 -11.86
N GLN A 294 -0.98 18.65 -12.28
CA GLN A 294 -0.70 19.19 -13.60
C GLN A 294 -0.02 20.54 -13.46
N TYR A 295 1.09 20.71 -14.16
CA TYR A 295 1.70 22.02 -14.31
C TYR A 295 0.85 22.92 -15.20
N THR A 296 0.44 24.08 -14.69
CA THR A 296 -0.41 25.05 -15.40
C THR A 296 0.28 26.37 -15.69
N GLY A 297 1.55 26.50 -15.30
CA GLY A 297 2.35 27.70 -15.54
C GLY A 297 2.75 27.89 -17.01
N LEU A 298 3.60 28.90 -17.25
CA LEU A 298 4.15 29.17 -18.57
C LEU A 298 4.95 27.96 -19.07
N ASN A 299 4.91 27.69 -20.38
CA ASN A 299 5.85 26.71 -20.93
C ASN A 299 7.30 27.15 -20.63
N MET A 300 8.22 26.18 -20.58
CA MET A 300 9.58 26.43 -20.11
C MET A 300 10.35 27.47 -20.93
N ALA A 301 9.99 27.68 -22.20
CA ALA A 301 10.56 28.75 -23.01
C ALA A 301 10.05 30.13 -22.58
N ASP A 302 8.74 30.32 -22.46
CA ASP A 302 8.15 31.58 -22.04
C ASP A 302 8.45 31.91 -20.58
N ALA A 303 8.52 30.89 -19.72
CA ALA A 303 8.88 31.04 -18.30
C ALA A 303 10.27 31.65 -18.11
N HIS A 304 11.22 31.34 -19.02
CA HIS A 304 12.60 31.79 -18.96
C HIS A 304 12.94 32.91 -19.95
N ASN A 305 11.93 33.44 -20.67
CA ASN A 305 12.10 34.54 -21.61
C ASN A 305 11.76 35.89 -20.92
N PRO A 306 12.73 36.82 -20.76
CA PRO A 306 12.50 38.11 -20.10
C PRO A 306 11.54 39.04 -20.87
N GLN A 307 11.23 38.75 -22.14
CA GLN A 307 10.20 39.48 -22.89
C GLN A 307 8.76 39.05 -22.55
N VAL A 308 8.60 37.86 -21.95
CA VAL A 308 7.30 37.27 -21.60
C VAL A 308 7.12 37.23 -20.10
N ASN A 309 8.13 36.73 -19.37
CA ASN A 309 8.16 36.70 -17.91
C ASN A 309 9.02 37.85 -17.37
N SER A 310 8.37 38.89 -16.85
CA SER A 310 9.06 40.05 -16.29
C SER A 310 9.85 39.77 -15.00
N ARG A 311 9.71 38.58 -14.40
CA ARG A 311 10.54 38.17 -13.25
C ARG A 311 11.95 37.73 -13.68
N MET A 312 12.14 37.38 -14.95
CA MET A 312 13.45 37.03 -15.49
C MET A 312 14.23 38.30 -15.87
N THR A 313 15.48 38.38 -15.43
CA THR A 313 16.35 39.53 -15.67
C THR A 313 17.27 39.37 -16.90
N GLY A 314 17.34 38.17 -17.46
CA GLY A 314 18.17 37.84 -18.61
C GLY A 314 17.79 36.49 -19.23
N LEU A 315 18.40 36.17 -20.37
CA LEU A 315 18.32 34.84 -20.97
C LEU A 315 19.32 33.91 -20.28
N ILE A 316 18.91 32.66 -20.06
CA ILE A 316 19.74 31.65 -19.38
C ILE A 316 20.73 31.06 -20.39
N THR A 317 22.00 31.02 -20.01
CA THR A 317 23.06 30.35 -20.77
C THR A 317 23.20 28.88 -20.37
N GLU A 318 23.93 28.08 -21.15
CA GLU A 318 24.26 26.69 -20.76
C GLU A 318 24.96 26.62 -19.40
N ALA A 319 25.89 27.56 -19.13
CA ALA A 319 26.63 27.58 -17.88
C ALA A 319 25.73 27.88 -16.68
N ASP A 320 24.78 28.80 -16.84
CA ASP A 320 23.79 29.12 -15.80
C ASP A 320 22.90 27.89 -15.51
N TYR A 321 22.46 27.20 -16.55
CA TYR A 321 21.61 26.02 -16.38
C TYR A 321 22.36 24.87 -15.69
N ASP A 322 23.60 24.61 -16.09
CA ASP A 322 24.43 23.59 -15.47
C ASP A 322 24.72 23.92 -13.98
N LEU A 323 24.91 25.21 -13.65
CA LEU A 323 25.01 25.67 -12.25
C LEU A 323 23.71 25.44 -11.46
N PHE A 324 22.55 25.72 -12.06
CA PHE A 324 21.25 25.47 -11.44
C PHE A 324 21.04 23.98 -11.17
N VAL A 325 21.36 23.09 -12.12
CA VAL A 325 21.32 21.64 -11.91
C VAL A 325 22.26 21.24 -10.75
N GLY A 326 23.43 21.87 -10.67
CA GLY A 326 24.34 21.70 -9.53
C GLY A 326 23.70 22.06 -8.19
N ALA A 327 22.93 23.15 -8.12
CA ALA A 327 22.21 23.55 -6.90
C ALA A 327 21.11 22.56 -6.52
N VAL A 328 20.38 22.00 -7.50
CA VAL A 328 19.38 20.94 -7.26
C VAL A 328 20.04 19.69 -6.66
N VAL A 329 21.21 19.30 -7.19
CA VAL A 329 21.97 18.15 -6.67
C VAL A 329 22.44 18.41 -5.23
N GLU A 330 22.99 19.61 -4.95
CA GLU A 330 23.41 19.97 -3.60
C GLU A 330 22.24 19.95 -2.61
N ALA A 331 21.10 20.52 -2.99
CA ALA A 331 19.87 20.50 -2.18
C ALA A 331 19.38 19.07 -1.89
N ALA A 332 19.36 18.21 -2.91
CA ALA A 332 18.96 16.81 -2.73
C ALA A 332 19.94 16.05 -1.81
N LEU A 333 21.24 16.32 -1.91
CA LEU A 333 22.24 15.75 -1.01
C LEU A 333 22.09 16.24 0.43
N ASN A 334 21.79 17.53 0.65
CA ASN A 334 21.51 18.08 1.98
C ASN A 334 20.32 17.39 2.65
N LEU A 335 19.31 17.01 1.85
CA LEU A 335 18.13 16.27 2.29
C LEU A 335 18.34 14.75 2.33
N SER A 336 19.57 14.27 2.12
CA SER A 336 19.91 12.83 2.10
C SER A 336 19.08 12.01 1.10
N VAL A 337 18.69 12.62 -0.02
CA VAL A 337 18.01 11.91 -1.11
C VAL A 337 18.97 10.87 -1.72
N PRO A 338 18.52 9.63 -1.97
CA PRO A 338 19.38 8.60 -2.56
C PRO A 338 19.96 9.01 -3.92
N GLU A 339 21.22 8.68 -4.18
CA GLU A 339 21.91 9.05 -5.43
C GLU A 339 21.20 8.53 -6.68
N SER A 340 20.60 7.33 -6.62
CA SER A 340 19.80 6.76 -7.71
C SER A 340 18.60 7.65 -8.08
N ILE A 341 17.96 8.27 -7.09
CA ILE A 341 16.85 9.19 -7.29
C ILE A 341 17.35 10.52 -7.87
N ILE A 342 18.47 11.04 -7.33
CA ILE A 342 19.11 12.27 -7.86
C ILE A 342 19.48 12.10 -9.34
N GLN A 343 20.04 10.96 -9.73
CA GLN A 343 20.41 10.68 -11.12
C GLN A 343 19.20 10.67 -12.05
N GLU A 344 18.07 10.10 -11.62
CA GLU A 344 16.84 10.07 -12.42
C GLU A 344 16.22 11.46 -12.57
N PHE A 345 16.22 12.27 -11.50
CA PHE A 345 15.83 13.69 -11.57
C PHE A 345 16.75 14.50 -12.49
N GLY A 346 18.07 14.30 -12.37
CA GLY A 346 19.05 14.94 -13.24
C GLY A 346 18.82 14.59 -14.70
N GLY A 347 18.45 13.34 -15.00
CA GLY A 347 18.07 12.90 -16.34
C GLY A 347 16.86 13.65 -16.91
N LEU A 348 15.85 13.95 -16.08
CA LEU A 348 14.72 14.79 -16.49
C LEU A 348 15.15 16.22 -16.80
N LEU A 349 15.90 16.85 -15.88
CA LEU A 349 16.37 18.23 -16.02
C LEU A 349 17.28 18.39 -17.26
N LEU A 350 18.14 17.42 -17.52
CA LEU A 350 19.08 17.44 -18.64
C LEU A 350 18.48 16.88 -19.94
N SER A 351 17.18 16.58 -19.98
CA SER A 351 16.53 16.12 -21.21
C SER A 351 16.56 17.21 -22.28
N GLU A 352 16.88 16.82 -23.53
CA GLU A 352 17.08 17.75 -24.67
C GLU A 352 15.91 18.73 -24.82
N GLY A 353 14.66 18.23 -24.75
CA GLY A 353 13.47 19.07 -24.88
C GLY A 353 13.26 20.09 -23.76
N LEU A 354 13.67 19.77 -22.52
CA LEU A 354 13.57 20.69 -21.39
C LEU A 354 14.71 21.71 -21.41
N ARG A 355 15.96 21.21 -21.55
CA ARG A 355 17.16 22.04 -21.55
C ARG A 355 17.11 23.08 -22.69
N ASP A 356 16.73 22.67 -23.89
CA ASP A 356 16.66 23.57 -25.05
C ASP A 356 15.54 24.62 -24.93
N ALA A 357 14.49 24.33 -24.16
CA ALA A 357 13.44 25.32 -23.88
C ALA A 357 13.94 26.39 -22.91
N ILE A 358 14.78 26.03 -21.94
CA ILE A 358 15.27 26.93 -20.89
C ILE A 358 16.49 27.73 -21.36
N VAL A 359 17.45 27.09 -22.01
CA VAL A 359 18.69 27.72 -22.47
C VAL A 359 18.44 28.52 -23.76
N GLN A 360 18.47 29.83 -23.63
CA GLN A 360 18.12 30.77 -24.72
C GLN A 360 19.20 31.85 -24.97
N GLY A 361 20.24 31.89 -24.12
CA GLY A 361 21.28 32.93 -24.07
C GLY A 361 22.54 32.65 -24.86
#